data_AF-A0A7U7G5Q6-F1
#
_entry.id   AF-A0A7U7G5Q6-F1
#
_cell.length_a   1.000
_cell.length_b   1.000
_cell.length_c   1.000
_cell.angle_alpha   90.00
_cell.angle_beta   90.00
_cell.angle_gamma   90.00
#
_symmetry.space_group_name_H-M   'P 1'
#
loop_
_entity.id
_entity.type
_entity.pdbx_description
1 polymer ?
#
loop_
_entity_poly.entity_id
_entity_poly.type
_entity_poly.pdbx_seq_one_letter_code
_entity_poly.pdbx_strand_id
1 'polypeptide(L)'
;MFVSRYNTYLAVIDREIVQKFLCTYYEDDAPPAATEDDIEAAGFEVHRQVVTRVGFYRKGQGYLSARPDLSNGYSNVMQDRETFRLIDPSILPPPVPEMPEEAHIAHKIHQIGIFPKEPGVYPEAFIENRNNIVALNQNYTFYFWSEGGYYDIEEFIQKHYGEEILKYYRAISPDYLAARADFFRYLCLYAIGGVYLDLKTAMSYPLDLVVRPEDRFLLSFWCHGARPHTEIEHIPYGEYEQYYIICAAGHPLMRRIIQQVLCSIALYKRPIHGTGAYGILRVTGPLLYSMIVHEYRDRYEDIVRQIHSFSNGIEYTIFDDNMAHHEHVGKDTHYSRRESNIINSEMLI
;
A
#
# COMPACT_ATOMS: atom_id res chain seq x y z
N MET A 1 17.87 -1.95 -14.42
CA MET A 1 17.49 -2.41 -13.06
C MET A 1 16.76 -3.74 -13.14
N PHE A 2 17.10 -4.70 -12.29
CA PHE A 2 16.43 -6.00 -12.20
C PHE A 2 15.34 -5.99 -11.13
N VAL A 3 14.09 -6.21 -11.52
CA VAL A 3 12.92 -6.11 -10.64
C VAL A 3 12.21 -7.44 -10.51
N SER A 4 12.00 -7.88 -9.26
CA SER A 4 11.31 -9.12 -8.94
C SER A 4 9.78 -9.01 -9.14
N ARG A 5 9.07 -10.11 -8.86
CA ARG A 5 7.61 -10.15 -8.79
C ARG A 5 7.02 -9.40 -7.59
N TYR A 6 7.82 -9.13 -6.56
CA TYR A 6 7.41 -8.40 -5.35
C TYR A 6 7.65 -6.90 -5.47
N ASN A 7 7.97 -6.41 -6.67
CA ASN A 7 8.38 -5.02 -6.92
C ASN A 7 9.53 -4.59 -6.00
N THR A 8 10.51 -5.48 -5.88
CA THR A 8 11.83 -5.23 -5.28
C THR A 8 12.88 -5.21 -6.37
N TYR A 9 13.93 -4.41 -6.22
CA TYR A 9 15.09 -4.43 -7.11
C TYR A 9 16.28 -5.14 -6.49
N LEU A 10 17.11 -5.73 -7.33
CA LEU A 10 18.42 -6.24 -6.92
C LEU A 10 19.41 -5.09 -6.79
N ALA A 11 20.12 -5.05 -5.68
CA ALA A 11 21.20 -4.12 -5.40
C ALA A 11 22.44 -4.91 -4.96
N VAL A 12 23.58 -4.24 -4.89
CA VAL A 12 24.82 -4.83 -4.39
C VAL A 12 25.30 -4.07 -3.17
N ILE A 13 25.50 -4.79 -2.07
CA ILE A 13 26.08 -4.28 -0.83
C ILE A 13 27.20 -5.25 -0.44
N ASP A 14 28.41 -4.73 -0.24
CA ASP A 14 29.57 -5.53 0.17
C ASP A 14 29.82 -6.78 -0.70
N ARG A 15 29.61 -6.65 -2.03
CA ARG A 15 29.71 -7.73 -3.04
C ARG A 15 28.65 -8.83 -2.94
N GLU A 16 27.68 -8.68 -2.05
CA GLU A 16 26.52 -9.56 -1.97
C GLU A 16 25.34 -8.94 -2.71
N ILE A 17 24.60 -9.80 -3.42
CA ILE A 17 23.33 -9.42 -4.03
C ILE A 17 22.30 -9.32 -2.92
N VAL A 18 21.62 -8.18 -2.82
CA VAL A 18 20.52 -7.97 -1.87
C VAL A 18 19.26 -7.54 -2.60
N GLN A 19 18.10 -7.70 -1.97
CA GLN A 19 16.83 -7.19 -2.47
C GLN A 19 16.40 -5.97 -1.66
N LYS A 20 15.86 -4.96 -2.34
CA LYS A 20 15.30 -3.76 -1.72
C LYS A 20 13.98 -3.41 -2.37
N PHE A 21 13.02 -2.90 -1.59
CA PHE A 21 11.78 -2.36 -2.16
C PHE A 21 12.09 -1.16 -3.06
N LEU A 22 11.32 -1.00 -4.15
CA LEU A 22 11.52 0.10 -5.10
C LEU A 22 11.38 1.49 -4.47
N CYS A 23 10.61 1.62 -3.39
CA CYS A 23 10.52 2.89 -2.64
C CYS A 23 11.89 3.39 -2.14
N THR A 24 12.83 2.49 -1.85
CA THR A 24 14.17 2.87 -1.39
C THR A 24 15.05 3.45 -2.46
N TYR A 25 14.75 3.23 -3.75
CA TYR A 25 15.61 3.66 -4.85
C TYR A 25 15.83 5.19 -4.90
N TYR A 26 14.95 5.96 -4.24
CA TYR A 26 15.00 7.43 -4.19
C TYR A 26 15.62 7.98 -2.92
N GLU A 27 16.11 7.14 -2.01
CA GLU A 27 16.72 7.57 -0.77
C GLU A 27 18.19 7.92 -0.99
N ASP A 28 18.70 8.88 -0.21
CA ASP A 28 20.10 9.32 -0.33
C ASP A 28 21.10 8.21 -0.03
N ASP A 29 20.72 7.24 0.82
CA ASP A 29 21.51 6.06 1.20
C ASP A 29 21.12 4.80 0.41
N ALA A 30 20.35 4.95 -0.68
CA ALA A 30 19.93 3.83 -1.51
C ALA A 30 21.13 3.10 -2.12
N PRO A 31 21.23 1.76 -1.97
CA PRO A 31 22.25 1.00 -2.68
C PRO A 31 21.95 1.05 -4.19
N PRO A 32 22.97 1.19 -5.05
CA PRO A 32 22.76 1.25 -6.50
C PRO A 32 22.14 -0.06 -6.99
N ALA A 33 21.25 0.06 -7.98
CA ALA A 33 20.68 -1.11 -8.64
C ALA A 33 21.79 -1.93 -9.31
N ALA A 34 21.79 -3.24 -9.06
CA ALA A 34 22.81 -4.15 -9.59
C ALA A 34 22.82 -4.15 -11.12
N THR A 35 24.02 -4.09 -11.68
CA THR A 35 24.30 -4.28 -13.12
C THR A 35 24.54 -5.76 -13.43
N GLU A 36 24.65 -6.12 -14.71
CA GLU A 36 25.02 -7.50 -15.08
C GLU A 36 26.43 -7.85 -14.61
N ASP A 37 27.37 -6.91 -14.73
CA ASP A 37 28.74 -7.08 -14.23
C ASP A 37 28.75 -7.35 -12.72
N ASP A 38 27.90 -6.68 -11.95
CA ASP A 38 27.81 -6.92 -10.51
C ASP A 38 27.24 -8.32 -10.18
N ILE A 39 26.25 -8.76 -10.95
CA ILE A 39 25.64 -10.09 -10.83
C ILE A 39 26.66 -11.20 -11.17
N GLU A 40 27.42 -11.01 -12.24
CA GLU A 40 28.50 -11.92 -12.65
C GLU A 40 29.65 -11.92 -11.65
N ALA A 41 30.04 -10.75 -11.11
CA ALA A 41 31.04 -10.62 -10.06
C ALA A 41 30.61 -11.31 -8.76
N ALA A 42 29.31 -11.35 -8.47
CA ALA A 42 28.73 -12.15 -7.40
C ALA A 42 28.62 -13.64 -7.74
N GLY A 43 29.16 -14.09 -8.87
CA GLY A 43 29.26 -15.49 -9.27
C GLY A 43 27.99 -16.10 -9.85
N PHE A 44 27.07 -15.28 -10.36
CA PHE A 44 25.89 -15.76 -11.08
C PHE A 44 26.10 -15.75 -12.59
N GLU A 45 25.61 -16.78 -13.26
CA GLU A 45 25.40 -16.84 -14.70
C GLU A 45 24.04 -16.20 -15.04
N VAL A 46 24.02 -15.29 -16.02
CA VAL A 46 22.79 -14.61 -16.46
C VAL A 46 22.08 -15.44 -17.53
N HIS A 47 20.92 -15.98 -17.20
CA HIS A 47 20.09 -16.76 -18.13
C HIS A 47 18.91 -15.93 -18.61
N ARG A 48 18.80 -15.70 -19.92
CA ARG A 48 17.69 -14.93 -20.51
C ARG A 48 16.61 -15.84 -21.06
N GLN A 49 15.36 -15.65 -20.62
CA GLN A 49 14.19 -16.25 -21.28
C GLN A 49 13.81 -15.44 -22.51
N VAL A 50 13.77 -14.11 -22.35
CA VAL A 50 13.60 -13.10 -23.41
C VAL A 50 14.39 -11.86 -23.00
N VAL A 51 14.47 -10.85 -23.88
CA VAL A 51 15.22 -9.59 -23.63
C VAL A 51 14.92 -8.99 -22.25
N THR A 52 13.64 -8.99 -21.83
CA THR A 52 13.18 -8.33 -20.60
C THR A 52 12.98 -9.27 -19.42
N ARG A 53 13.21 -10.59 -19.55
CA ARG A 53 13.02 -11.59 -18.47
C ARG A 53 14.28 -12.42 -18.30
N VAL A 54 14.90 -12.29 -17.14
CA VAL A 54 16.19 -12.88 -16.81
C VAL A 54 16.11 -13.66 -15.52
N GLY A 55 16.95 -14.68 -15.39
CA GLY A 55 17.19 -15.43 -14.17
C GLY A 55 18.68 -15.50 -13.90
N PHE A 56 19.06 -15.64 -12.63
CA PHE A 56 20.46 -15.61 -12.21
C PHE A 56 20.82 -16.94 -11.58
N TYR A 57 21.63 -17.74 -12.26
CA TYR A 57 21.97 -19.10 -11.84
C TYR A 57 23.35 -19.14 -11.20
N ARG A 58 23.47 -19.73 -10.01
CA ARG A 58 24.77 -19.99 -9.39
C ARG A 58 25.00 -21.49 -9.28
N LYS A 59 26.11 -21.97 -9.85
CA LYS A 59 26.48 -23.39 -9.81
C LYS A 59 26.52 -23.90 -8.37
N GLY A 60 25.80 -25.00 -8.11
CA GLY A 60 25.71 -25.62 -6.80
C GLY A 60 24.61 -25.05 -5.88
N GLN A 61 24.00 -23.90 -6.20
CA GLN A 61 22.88 -23.33 -5.46
C GLN A 61 21.57 -23.32 -6.27
N GLY A 62 21.65 -23.04 -7.58
CA GLY A 62 20.47 -22.90 -8.45
C GLY A 62 20.21 -21.44 -8.84
N TYR A 63 19.00 -21.17 -9.33
CA TYR A 63 18.52 -19.83 -9.63
C TYR A 63 18.23 -19.05 -8.36
N LEU A 64 18.68 -17.79 -8.31
CA LEU A 64 18.30 -16.81 -7.30
C LEU A 64 16.79 -16.65 -7.28
N SER A 65 16.18 -16.81 -6.11
CA SER A 65 14.75 -16.76 -5.86
C SER A 65 14.44 -15.56 -4.97
N ALA A 66 13.67 -14.59 -5.50
CA ALA A 66 13.18 -13.47 -4.72
C ALA A 66 12.19 -13.96 -3.65
N ARG A 67 12.35 -13.47 -2.42
CA ARG A 67 11.49 -13.80 -1.28
C ARG A 67 10.83 -12.52 -0.74
N PRO A 68 9.61 -12.65 -0.19
CA PRO A 68 8.86 -11.48 0.29
C PRO A 68 9.49 -10.82 1.52
N ASP A 69 10.28 -11.55 2.29
CA ASP A 69 11.09 -11.06 3.42
C ASP A 69 12.44 -10.44 2.96
N LEU A 70 12.56 -10.14 1.67
CA LEU A 70 13.76 -9.64 0.99
C LEU A 70 14.99 -10.56 1.03
N SER A 71 14.86 -11.77 1.59
CA SER A 71 15.94 -12.75 1.59
C SER A 71 16.16 -13.36 0.20
N ASN A 72 17.37 -13.84 -0.04
CA ASN A 72 17.68 -14.61 -1.24
C ASN A 72 17.42 -16.09 -0.98
N GLY A 73 16.47 -16.67 -1.71
CA GLY A 73 16.32 -18.12 -1.80
C GLY A 73 17.01 -18.67 -3.05
N TYR A 74 16.98 -20.00 -3.21
CA TYR A 74 17.47 -20.65 -4.42
C TYR A 74 16.53 -21.79 -4.87
N SER A 75 16.46 -22.01 -6.18
CA SER A 75 15.66 -23.07 -6.81
C SER A 75 16.37 -23.63 -8.03
N ASN A 76 16.26 -24.94 -8.27
CA ASN A 76 16.82 -25.56 -9.48
C ASN A 76 16.01 -25.24 -10.75
N VAL A 77 14.81 -24.68 -10.61
CA VAL A 77 13.92 -24.35 -11.72
C VAL A 77 13.59 -22.87 -11.69
N MET A 78 13.71 -22.23 -12.85
CA MET A 78 13.33 -20.83 -13.02
C MET A 78 11.80 -20.71 -13.16
N GLN A 79 11.13 -20.21 -12.12
CA GLN A 79 9.70 -19.90 -12.11
C GLN A 79 9.49 -18.39 -11.85
N ASP A 80 8.34 -18.01 -11.31
CA ASP A 80 7.97 -16.61 -11.07
C ASP A 80 8.87 -15.91 -10.05
N ARG A 81 9.33 -16.60 -9.01
CA ARG A 81 10.21 -16.02 -7.98
C ARG A 81 11.66 -15.88 -8.47
N GLU A 82 12.05 -16.73 -9.41
CA GLU A 82 13.39 -16.75 -9.99
C GLU A 82 13.50 -15.92 -11.27
N THR A 83 12.39 -15.34 -11.73
CA THR A 83 12.35 -14.48 -12.92
C THR A 83 12.34 -13.01 -12.51
N PHE A 84 13.37 -12.29 -12.93
CA PHE A 84 13.50 -10.85 -12.78
C PHE A 84 13.21 -10.15 -14.10
N ARG A 85 12.58 -8.98 -14.02
CA ARG A 85 12.34 -8.11 -15.16
C ARG A 85 13.49 -7.13 -15.28
N LEU A 86 14.08 -7.02 -16.47
CA LEU A 86 15.00 -5.93 -16.77
C LEU A 86 14.19 -4.70 -17.20
N ILE A 87 14.29 -3.62 -16.44
CA ILE A 87 13.65 -2.33 -16.74
C ILE A 87 14.67 -1.19 -16.79
N ASP A 88 14.35 -0.16 -17.56
CA ASP A 88 14.97 1.16 -17.45
C ASP A 88 14.35 1.89 -16.25
N PRO A 89 15.13 2.33 -15.24
CA PRO A 89 14.60 3.03 -14.06
C PRO A 89 13.84 4.33 -14.38
N SER A 90 14.04 4.93 -15.55
CA SER A 90 13.32 6.14 -15.97
C SER A 90 11.80 5.95 -16.13
N ILE A 91 11.31 4.71 -16.20
CA ILE A 91 9.87 4.41 -16.23
C ILE A 91 9.23 4.43 -14.83
N LEU A 92 10.05 4.47 -13.77
CA LEU A 92 9.55 4.55 -12.41
C LEU A 92 9.00 5.96 -12.15
N PRO A 93 7.98 6.11 -11.28
CA PRO A 93 7.42 7.40 -10.91
C PRO A 93 8.48 8.36 -10.34
N PRO A 94 8.26 9.68 -10.36
CA PRO A 94 9.11 10.59 -9.59
C PRO A 94 9.03 10.28 -8.08
N PRO A 95 10.02 10.71 -7.29
CA PRO A 95 9.95 10.60 -5.84
C PRO A 95 8.76 11.41 -5.31
N VAL A 96 8.00 10.84 -4.38
CA VAL A 96 6.97 11.55 -3.62
C VAL A 96 7.65 12.72 -2.89
N PRO A 97 7.13 13.95 -2.98
CA PRO A 97 7.72 15.10 -2.29
C PRO A 97 7.87 14.85 -0.79
N GLU A 98 9.00 15.26 -0.22
CA GLU A 98 9.18 15.28 1.23
C GLU A 98 8.37 16.43 1.82
N MET A 99 7.48 16.10 2.74
CA MET A 99 6.67 17.06 3.48
C MET A 99 7.21 17.14 4.91
N PRO A 100 7.17 18.32 5.56
CA PRO A 100 7.54 18.43 6.96
C PRO A 100 6.74 17.43 7.81
N GLU A 101 7.44 16.62 8.60
CA GLU A 101 6.81 15.72 9.54
C GLU A 101 6.23 16.51 10.72
N GLU A 102 4.94 16.36 10.95
CA GLU A 102 4.26 16.96 12.10
C GLU A 102 4.56 16.15 13.36
N ALA A 103 4.75 16.84 14.48
CA ALA A 103 5.11 16.20 15.75
C ALA A 103 3.99 15.37 16.38
N HIS A 104 2.75 15.57 15.92
CA HIS A 104 1.53 15.00 16.50
C HIS A 104 0.53 14.59 15.40
N ILE A 105 -0.31 13.60 15.71
CA ILE A 105 -1.45 13.23 14.87
C ILE A 105 -2.53 14.33 14.93
N ALA A 106 -2.93 14.85 13.77
CA ALA A 106 -3.92 15.91 13.68
C ALA A 106 -5.31 15.45 14.13
N HIS A 107 -6.10 16.35 14.73
CA HIS A 107 -7.50 16.08 15.10
C HIS A 107 -8.43 16.14 13.88
N LYS A 108 -8.22 15.23 12.93
CA LYS A 108 -8.99 15.09 11.69
C LYS A 108 -9.39 13.64 11.52
N ILE A 109 -10.66 13.41 11.21
CA ILE A 109 -11.20 12.08 10.86
C ILE A 109 -11.56 12.10 9.38
N HIS A 110 -11.08 11.11 8.64
CA HIS A 110 -11.26 10.96 7.21
C HIS A 110 -12.01 9.68 6.90
N GLN A 111 -13.09 9.78 6.15
CA GLN A 111 -13.73 8.65 5.49
C GLN A 111 -13.75 8.89 3.98
N ILE A 112 -13.70 7.80 3.21
CA ILE A 112 -13.69 7.83 1.75
C ILE A 112 -14.90 7.06 1.24
N GLY A 113 -15.66 7.66 0.33
CA GLY A 113 -16.75 7.01 -0.38
C GLY A 113 -16.74 7.37 -1.85
N ILE A 114 -16.29 6.43 -2.69
CA ILE A 114 -16.26 6.62 -4.14
C ILE A 114 -17.50 5.94 -4.72
N PHE A 115 -18.52 6.73 -5.03
CA PHE A 115 -19.79 6.27 -5.57
C PHE A 115 -20.11 7.01 -6.87
N PRO A 116 -19.68 6.50 -8.04
CA PRO A 116 -19.81 7.24 -9.31
C PRO A 116 -21.24 7.63 -9.69
N LYS A 117 -22.26 6.94 -9.17
CA LYS A 117 -23.68 7.26 -9.41
C LYS A 117 -24.17 8.42 -8.55
N GLU A 118 -23.56 8.66 -7.40
CA GLU A 118 -23.98 9.64 -6.39
C GLU A 118 -22.75 10.31 -5.74
N PRO A 119 -21.92 11.02 -6.53
CA PRO A 119 -20.66 11.58 -6.04
C PRO A 119 -20.89 12.62 -4.94
N GLY A 120 -20.07 12.56 -3.88
CA GLY A 120 -20.11 13.49 -2.76
C GLY A 120 -21.26 13.27 -1.76
N VAL A 121 -22.17 12.33 -2.03
CA VAL A 121 -23.27 11.99 -1.13
C VAL A 121 -22.79 10.95 -0.12
N TYR A 122 -22.92 11.27 1.18
CA TYR A 122 -22.61 10.32 2.24
C TYR A 122 -23.69 9.22 2.27
N PRO A 123 -23.35 7.91 2.21
CA PRO A 123 -24.37 6.87 2.04
C PRO A 123 -25.22 6.70 3.29
N GLU A 124 -26.54 6.61 3.10
CA GLU A 124 -27.54 6.57 4.18
C GLU A 124 -27.27 5.46 5.20
N ALA A 125 -26.86 4.27 4.73
CA ALA A 125 -26.55 3.11 5.56
C ALA A 125 -25.45 3.33 6.61
N PHE A 126 -24.62 4.38 6.46
CA PHE A 126 -23.51 4.67 7.37
C PHE A 126 -23.73 5.95 8.21
N ILE A 127 -24.87 6.64 8.05
CA ILE A 127 -25.10 7.96 8.70
C ILE A 127 -25.11 7.82 10.23
N GLU A 128 -25.77 6.80 10.77
CA GLU A 128 -25.82 6.58 12.22
C GLU A 128 -24.42 6.35 12.80
N ASN A 129 -23.63 5.49 12.16
CA ASN A 129 -22.24 5.24 12.54
C ASN A 129 -21.39 6.52 12.49
N ARG A 130 -21.50 7.30 11.41
CA ARG A 130 -20.83 8.60 11.31
C ARG A 130 -21.18 9.52 12.47
N ASN A 131 -22.47 9.64 12.77
CA ASN A 131 -22.95 10.52 13.85
C ASN A 131 -22.40 10.07 15.20
N ASN A 132 -22.32 8.76 15.45
CA ASN A 132 -21.71 8.20 16.65
C ASN A 132 -20.21 8.55 16.74
N ILE A 133 -19.45 8.36 15.65
CA ILE A 133 -18.02 8.72 15.58
C ILE A 133 -17.81 10.21 15.87
N VAL A 134 -18.61 11.09 15.26
CA VAL A 134 -18.53 12.55 15.47
C VAL A 134 -18.92 12.94 16.90
N ALA A 135 -19.96 12.32 17.46
CA ALA A 135 -20.40 12.59 18.83
C ALA A 135 -19.38 12.16 19.89
N LEU A 136 -18.65 11.07 19.64
CA LEU A 136 -17.53 10.60 20.47
C LEU A 136 -16.30 11.51 20.37
N ASN A 137 -16.04 12.09 19.20
CA ASN A 137 -14.81 12.82 18.88
C ASN A 137 -15.10 14.30 18.56
N GLN A 138 -15.75 15.02 19.48
CA GLN A 138 -16.22 16.40 19.25
C GLN A 138 -15.08 17.41 18.99
N ASN A 139 -13.87 17.08 19.41
CA ASN A 139 -12.65 17.85 19.17
C ASN A 139 -11.96 17.53 17.83
N TYR A 140 -12.50 16.59 17.03
CA TYR A 140 -12.00 16.24 15.71
C TYR A 140 -12.86 16.85 14.61
N THR A 141 -12.21 17.27 13.52
CA THR A 141 -12.91 17.71 12.29
C THR A 141 -13.14 16.51 11.38
N PHE A 142 -14.38 16.32 10.93
CA PHE A 142 -14.75 15.20 10.06
C PHE A 142 -14.74 15.59 8.58
N TYR A 143 -14.13 14.74 7.75
CA TYR A 143 -14.03 14.88 6.30
C TYR A 143 -14.56 13.62 5.60
N PHE A 144 -15.41 13.82 4.59
CA PHE A 144 -15.87 12.75 3.70
C PHE A 144 -15.40 13.03 2.29
N TRP A 145 -14.45 12.23 1.81
CA TRP A 145 -13.83 12.37 0.51
C TRP A 145 -14.51 11.50 -0.55
N SER A 146 -14.71 12.06 -1.73
CA SER A 146 -15.31 11.38 -2.88
C SER A 146 -14.66 11.84 -4.19
N GLU A 147 -14.90 11.11 -5.28
CA GLU A 147 -14.74 11.68 -6.62
C GLU A 147 -15.96 12.56 -6.89
N GLY A 148 -15.79 13.87 -6.91
CA GLY A 148 -16.85 14.88 -6.87
C GLY A 148 -17.33 15.25 -5.46
N GLY A 149 -18.11 16.32 -5.38
CA GLY A 149 -18.65 16.85 -4.12
C GLY A 149 -17.80 17.99 -3.54
N TYR A 150 -17.95 18.24 -2.23
CA TYR A 150 -17.25 19.34 -1.55
C TYR A 150 -15.77 19.02 -1.24
N TYR A 151 -15.50 17.78 -0.82
CA TYR A 151 -14.15 17.28 -0.57
C TYR A 151 -13.77 16.31 -1.71
N ASP A 152 -13.32 16.89 -2.81
CA ASP A 152 -12.97 16.16 -4.03
C ASP A 152 -11.55 15.56 -3.95
N ILE A 153 -11.46 14.28 -4.29
CA ILE A 153 -10.20 13.51 -4.28
C ILE A 153 -9.21 14.01 -5.34
N GLU A 154 -9.65 14.25 -6.57
CA GLU A 154 -8.75 14.65 -7.65
C GLU A 154 -8.22 16.07 -7.42
N GLU A 155 -9.07 17.01 -6.98
CA GLU A 155 -8.66 18.35 -6.59
C GLU A 155 -7.66 18.33 -5.43
N PHE A 156 -7.88 17.44 -4.44
CA PHE A 156 -6.94 17.26 -3.35
C PHE A 156 -5.58 16.77 -3.84
N ILE A 157 -5.55 15.72 -4.67
CA ILE A 157 -4.30 15.16 -5.19
C ILE A 157 -3.58 16.21 -6.06
N GLN A 158 -4.30 16.89 -6.95
CA GLN A 158 -3.74 17.95 -7.78
C GLN A 158 -3.09 19.04 -6.94
N LYS A 159 -3.78 19.49 -5.89
CA LYS A 159 -3.31 20.56 -5.01
C LYS A 159 -2.07 20.17 -4.22
N HIS A 160 -2.01 18.96 -3.68
CA HIS A 160 -0.96 18.54 -2.75
C HIS A 160 0.23 17.86 -3.43
N TYR A 161 0.02 17.25 -4.60
CA TYR A 161 1.01 16.40 -5.28
C TYR A 161 1.21 16.72 -6.76
N GLY A 162 0.32 17.53 -7.35
CA GLY A 162 0.38 17.90 -8.76
C GLY A 162 -0.14 16.83 -9.72
N GLU A 163 -0.11 17.17 -11.00
CA GLU A 163 -0.69 16.35 -12.08
C GLU A 163 0.05 15.01 -12.23
N GLU A 164 1.36 14.97 -11.96
CA GLU A 164 2.15 13.74 -12.08
C GLU A 164 1.62 12.62 -11.18
N ILE A 165 1.27 12.91 -9.92
CA ILE A 165 0.71 11.90 -9.01
C ILE A 165 -0.77 11.65 -9.32
N LEU A 166 -1.52 12.68 -9.73
CA LEU A 166 -2.91 12.54 -10.16
C LEU A 166 -3.05 11.59 -11.36
N LYS A 167 -2.10 11.60 -12.30
CA LYS A 167 -2.02 10.66 -13.42
C LYS A 167 -2.06 9.20 -12.95
N TYR A 168 -1.32 8.86 -11.89
CA TYR A 168 -1.32 7.50 -11.33
C TYR A 168 -2.64 7.12 -10.67
N TYR A 169 -3.30 8.06 -9.98
CA TYR A 169 -4.63 7.84 -9.43
C TYR A 169 -5.64 7.54 -10.54
N ARG A 170 -5.65 8.37 -11.59
CA ARG A 170 -6.53 8.22 -12.76
C ARG A 170 -6.27 6.93 -13.54
N ALA A 171 -5.01 6.45 -13.55
CA ALA A 171 -4.64 5.19 -14.19
C ALA A 171 -5.23 3.96 -13.48
N ILE A 172 -5.62 4.05 -12.20
CA ILE A 172 -6.38 2.98 -11.54
C ILE A 172 -7.77 2.92 -12.17
N SER A 173 -8.13 1.77 -12.72
CA SER A 173 -9.38 1.56 -13.44
C SER A 173 -10.59 1.86 -12.55
N PRO A 174 -11.64 2.53 -13.09
CA PRO A 174 -12.87 2.83 -12.37
C PRO A 174 -13.64 1.56 -11.95
N ASP A 175 -13.25 0.40 -12.46
CA ASP A 175 -13.75 -0.91 -12.02
C ASP A 175 -13.28 -1.29 -10.61
N TYR A 176 -12.23 -0.63 -10.12
CA TYR A 176 -11.50 -0.98 -8.90
C TYR A 176 -11.48 0.18 -7.90
N LEU A 177 -12.66 0.66 -7.54
CA LEU A 177 -12.85 1.80 -6.61
C LEU A 177 -12.17 1.59 -5.25
N ALA A 178 -12.07 0.34 -4.78
CA ALA A 178 -11.33 0.01 -3.56
C ALA A 178 -9.83 0.31 -3.68
N ALA A 179 -9.21 0.06 -4.84
CA ALA A 179 -7.80 0.39 -5.08
C ALA A 179 -7.56 1.91 -5.12
N ARG A 180 -8.53 2.67 -5.67
CA ARG A 180 -8.51 4.15 -5.60
C ARG A 180 -8.59 4.65 -4.16
N ALA A 181 -9.48 4.07 -3.35
CA ALA A 181 -9.60 4.42 -1.94
C ALA A 181 -8.34 4.05 -1.12
N ASP A 182 -7.71 2.90 -1.41
CA ASP A 182 -6.42 2.54 -0.83
C ASP A 182 -5.35 3.58 -1.16
N PHE A 183 -5.19 3.93 -2.44
CA PHE A 183 -4.15 4.89 -2.81
C PHE A 183 -4.41 6.28 -2.20
N PHE A 184 -5.65 6.76 -2.26
CA PHE A 184 -6.01 8.07 -1.72
C PHE A 184 -5.87 8.15 -0.20
N ARG A 185 -6.19 7.10 0.57
CA ARG A 185 -6.06 7.17 2.04
C ARG A 185 -4.61 7.43 2.48
N TYR A 186 -3.64 6.86 1.77
CA TYR A 186 -2.22 7.12 2.03
C TYR A 186 -1.85 8.56 1.69
N LEU A 187 -2.24 9.04 0.50
CA LEU A 187 -1.99 10.42 0.06
C LEU A 187 -2.63 11.45 0.99
N CYS A 188 -3.85 11.20 1.46
CA CYS A 188 -4.57 12.07 2.38
C CYS A 188 -3.83 12.16 3.72
N LEU A 189 -3.51 11.03 4.34
CA LEU A 189 -2.84 11.01 5.62
C LEU A 189 -1.41 11.57 5.56
N TYR A 190 -0.66 11.33 4.50
CA TYR A 190 0.67 11.93 4.36
C TYR A 190 0.59 13.45 4.23
N ALA A 191 -0.37 13.98 3.47
CA ALA A 191 -0.49 15.41 3.25
C ALA A 191 -1.05 16.19 4.46
N ILE A 192 -2.03 15.63 5.17
CA ILE A 192 -2.77 16.39 6.19
C ILE A 192 -2.91 15.70 7.55
N GLY A 193 -2.38 14.49 7.70
CA GLY A 193 -2.37 13.70 8.92
C GLY A 193 -3.78 13.30 9.39
N GLY A 194 -3.84 12.70 10.57
CA GLY A 194 -5.08 12.39 11.28
C GLY A 194 -5.43 10.91 11.27
N VAL A 195 -6.74 10.64 11.25
CA VAL A 195 -7.31 9.30 11.42
C VAL A 195 -8.18 8.97 10.21
N TYR A 196 -7.76 7.99 9.44
CA TYR A 196 -8.59 7.38 8.40
C TYR A 196 -9.42 6.24 8.98
N LEU A 197 -10.69 6.14 8.58
CA LEU A 197 -11.60 5.03 8.89
C LEU A 197 -12.35 4.61 7.61
N ASP A 198 -12.42 3.30 7.31
CA ASP A 198 -13.37 2.75 6.33
C ASP A 198 -14.80 3.14 6.75
N LEU A 199 -15.73 3.29 5.81
CA LEU A 199 -17.13 3.73 6.09
C LEU A 199 -17.86 2.86 7.12
N LYS A 200 -17.57 1.55 7.10
CA LYS A 200 -18.16 0.56 7.98
C LYS A 200 -17.46 0.44 9.33
N THR A 201 -16.29 1.04 9.52
CA THR A 201 -15.53 0.96 10.77
C THR A 201 -16.34 1.58 11.90
N ALA A 202 -16.53 0.84 12.99
CA ALA A 202 -17.19 1.36 14.18
C ALA A 202 -16.16 1.84 15.20
N MET A 203 -16.57 2.76 16.06
CA MET A 203 -15.74 3.26 17.15
C MET A 203 -16.54 3.31 18.46
N SER A 204 -15.96 2.71 19.50
CA SER A 204 -16.61 2.54 20.81
C SER A 204 -15.97 3.41 21.91
N TYR A 205 -14.75 3.93 21.66
CA TYR A 205 -14.04 4.86 22.55
C TYR A 205 -13.57 6.10 21.78
N PRO A 206 -13.49 7.28 22.42
CA PRO A 206 -12.92 8.47 21.79
C PRO A 206 -11.43 8.29 21.47
N LEU A 207 -10.97 8.90 20.37
CA LEU A 207 -9.60 8.83 19.88
C LEU A 207 -8.58 9.39 20.87
N ASP A 208 -8.97 10.33 21.72
CA ASP A 208 -8.12 10.87 22.80
C ASP A 208 -7.71 9.80 23.83
N LEU A 209 -8.41 8.65 23.90
CA LEU A 209 -8.00 7.50 24.72
C LEU A 209 -7.07 6.54 23.99
N VAL A 210 -7.03 6.63 22.65
CA VAL A 210 -6.25 5.74 21.79
C VAL A 210 -4.92 6.38 21.39
N VAL A 211 -4.93 7.66 21.03
CA VAL A 211 -3.80 8.44 20.52
C VAL A 211 -3.11 9.18 21.67
N ARG A 212 -1.80 8.96 21.80
CA ARG A 212 -0.96 9.65 22.79
C ARG A 212 -0.27 10.85 22.14
N PRO A 213 0.11 11.88 22.91
CA PRO A 213 0.78 13.06 22.38
C PRO A 213 2.05 12.76 21.58
N GLU A 214 2.82 11.74 21.96
CA GLU A 214 4.07 11.34 21.32
C GLU A 214 3.89 10.49 20.06
N ASP A 215 2.69 9.95 19.83
CA ASP A 215 2.45 9.06 18.70
C ASP A 215 2.49 9.83 17.37
N ARG A 216 3.15 9.24 16.38
CA ARG A 216 3.11 9.75 14.99
C ARG A 216 2.64 8.71 13.99
N PHE A 217 2.61 7.43 14.36
CA PHE A 217 1.98 6.38 13.56
C PHE A 217 1.48 5.27 14.48
N LEU A 218 0.20 4.86 14.34
CA LEU A 218 -0.32 3.66 15.00
C LEU A 218 -0.51 2.51 14.02
N LEU A 219 -0.07 1.33 14.43
CA LEU A 219 -0.18 0.09 13.67
C LEU A 219 -0.98 -0.94 14.44
N SER A 220 -1.70 -1.82 13.75
CA SER A 220 -2.38 -2.95 14.36
C SER A 220 -2.40 -4.16 13.44
N PHE A 221 -2.64 -5.32 14.05
CA PHE A 221 -2.85 -6.59 13.38
C PHE A 221 -4.26 -7.11 13.68
N TRP A 222 -4.74 -7.99 12.81
CA TRP A 222 -5.96 -8.74 13.07
C TRP A 222 -5.86 -9.56 14.35
N CYS A 223 -6.83 -9.41 15.25
CA CYS A 223 -6.88 -10.12 16.53
C CYS A 223 -6.91 -11.66 16.41
N HIS A 224 -7.43 -12.17 15.28
CA HIS A 224 -7.52 -13.60 14.98
C HIS A 224 -6.44 -14.08 14.00
N GLY A 225 -5.45 -13.23 13.71
CA GLY A 225 -4.51 -13.45 12.61
C GLY A 225 -5.17 -13.17 11.26
N ALA A 226 -4.35 -12.74 10.30
CA ALA A 226 -4.82 -12.47 8.96
C ALA A 226 -5.09 -13.75 8.15
N ARG A 227 -5.79 -13.60 7.02
CA ARG A 227 -5.85 -14.65 6.01
C ARG A 227 -4.43 -14.95 5.50
N PRO A 228 -4.07 -16.23 5.32
CA PRO A 228 -2.73 -16.57 4.87
C PRO A 228 -2.53 -16.13 3.42
N HIS A 229 -1.48 -15.34 3.20
CA HIS A 229 -1.00 -14.93 1.89
C HIS A 229 0.52 -15.07 1.86
N THR A 230 1.04 -15.71 0.80
CA THR A 230 2.47 -16.04 0.69
C THR A 230 3.40 -14.83 0.83
N GLU A 231 2.91 -13.64 0.50
CA GLU A 231 3.60 -12.35 0.60
C GLU A 231 3.90 -11.95 2.05
N ILE A 232 3.10 -12.38 3.01
CA ILE A 232 3.13 -11.91 4.40
C ILE A 232 3.22 -13.06 5.41
N GLU A 233 3.39 -14.30 4.94
CA GLU A 233 3.56 -15.48 5.81
C GLU A 233 4.75 -15.37 6.76
N HIS A 234 5.76 -14.57 6.42
CA HIS A 234 6.94 -14.31 7.25
C HIS A 234 6.67 -13.27 8.36
N ILE A 235 5.59 -12.49 8.23
CA ILE A 235 5.24 -11.43 9.17
C ILE A 235 4.50 -12.04 10.36
N PRO A 236 4.95 -11.81 11.61
CA PRO A 236 4.19 -12.23 12.79
C PRO A 236 2.76 -11.67 12.75
N TYR A 237 1.77 -12.54 12.98
CA TYR A 237 0.32 -12.23 12.86
C TYR A 237 -0.20 -11.95 11.43
N GLY A 238 0.69 -11.88 10.45
CA GLY A 238 0.37 -11.71 9.03
C GLY A 238 0.13 -10.24 8.65
N GLU A 239 -1.09 -9.93 8.24
CA GLU A 239 -1.47 -8.65 7.65
C GLU A 239 -1.62 -7.55 8.71
N TYR A 240 -1.01 -6.39 8.47
CA TYR A 240 -1.32 -5.17 9.19
C TYR A 240 -2.64 -4.60 8.70
N GLU A 241 -3.48 -4.18 9.65
CA GLU A 241 -4.78 -3.60 9.35
C GLU A 241 -4.60 -2.21 8.70
N GLN A 242 -5.33 -1.98 7.60
CA GLN A 242 -5.38 -0.69 6.91
C GLN A 242 -6.79 -0.15 6.69
N TYR A 243 -7.82 -0.86 7.17
CA TYR A 243 -9.20 -0.36 7.17
C TYR A 243 -9.35 0.87 8.07
N TYR A 244 -8.38 1.10 8.95
CA TYR A 244 -8.11 2.39 9.57
C TYR A 244 -6.60 2.61 9.58
N ILE A 245 -6.18 3.87 9.58
CA ILE A 245 -4.77 4.25 9.72
C ILE A 245 -4.73 5.57 10.49
N ILE A 246 -3.82 5.66 11.47
CA ILE A 246 -3.65 6.84 12.31
C ILE A 246 -2.19 7.29 12.15
N CYS A 247 -1.99 8.49 11.60
CA CYS A 247 -0.67 8.95 11.17
C CYS A 247 -0.56 10.47 11.24
N ALA A 248 0.60 10.98 11.66
CA ALA A 248 0.97 12.38 11.53
C ALA A 248 1.22 12.74 10.06
N ALA A 249 0.99 14.00 9.68
CA ALA A 249 1.33 14.47 8.34
C ALA A 249 2.86 14.40 8.14
N GLY A 250 3.30 14.13 6.92
CA GLY A 250 4.72 14.06 6.58
C GLY A 250 5.47 12.82 7.09
N HIS A 251 4.79 11.84 7.71
CA HIS A 251 5.49 10.67 8.28
C HIS A 251 6.28 9.88 7.22
N PRO A 252 7.60 9.63 7.40
CA PRO A 252 8.45 8.98 6.40
C PRO A 252 8.00 7.56 6.00
N LEU A 253 7.46 6.78 6.95
CA LEU A 253 6.89 5.46 6.64
C LEU A 253 5.71 5.56 5.66
N MET A 254 4.83 6.56 5.80
CA MET A 254 3.71 6.76 4.88
C MET A 254 4.21 7.15 3.48
N ARG A 255 5.24 8.01 3.41
CA ARG A 255 5.91 8.35 2.16
C ARG A 255 6.44 7.11 1.43
N ARG A 256 7.08 6.18 2.14
CA ARG A 256 7.57 4.90 1.57
C ARG A 256 6.43 4.04 1.02
N ILE A 257 5.31 3.96 1.74
CA ILE A 257 4.11 3.23 1.29
C ILE A 257 3.61 3.84 -0.02
N ILE A 258 3.42 5.16 -0.08
CA ILE A 258 2.96 5.87 -1.28
C ILE A 258 3.92 5.62 -2.45
N GLN A 259 5.23 5.76 -2.23
CA GLN A 259 6.23 5.53 -3.28
C GLN A 259 6.17 4.09 -3.82
N GLN A 260 6.03 3.10 -2.94
CA GLN A 260 5.93 1.70 -3.35
C GLN A 260 4.62 1.43 -4.12
N VAL A 261 3.51 2.05 -3.72
CA VAL A 261 2.24 1.97 -4.44
C VAL A 261 2.37 2.57 -5.84
N LEU A 262 2.98 3.75 -5.98
CA LEU A 262 3.25 4.38 -7.27
C LEU A 262 4.10 3.47 -8.18
N CYS A 263 5.19 2.90 -7.65
CA CYS A 263 6.02 1.96 -8.41
C CYS A 263 5.24 0.69 -8.80
N SER A 264 4.35 0.21 -7.94
CA SER A 264 3.50 -0.96 -8.23
C SER A 264 2.46 -0.68 -9.30
N ILE A 265 1.90 0.54 -9.32
CA ILE A 265 1.00 1.01 -10.40
C ILE A 265 1.79 1.10 -11.72
N ALA A 266 2.95 1.75 -11.71
CA ALA A 266 3.81 1.94 -12.89
C ALA A 266 4.23 0.60 -13.52
N LEU A 267 4.58 -0.38 -12.68
CA LEU A 267 5.07 -1.68 -13.11
C LEU A 267 3.99 -2.76 -13.19
N TYR A 268 2.71 -2.38 -13.08
CA TYR A 268 1.60 -3.33 -13.10
C TYR A 268 1.62 -4.16 -14.37
N LYS A 269 1.52 -5.49 -14.17
CA LYS A 269 1.34 -6.48 -15.22
C LYS A 269 0.39 -7.55 -14.69
N ARG A 270 -0.72 -7.78 -15.39
CA ARG A 270 -1.75 -8.77 -15.01
C ARG A 270 -1.16 -10.16 -14.68
N PRO A 271 -0.23 -10.74 -15.46
CA PRO A 271 0.35 -12.05 -15.14
C PRO A 271 1.17 -12.10 -13.83
N ILE A 272 1.63 -10.95 -13.33
CA ILE A 272 2.48 -10.88 -12.13
C ILE A 272 1.62 -10.52 -10.90
N HIS A 273 0.79 -9.49 -11.06
CA HIS A 273 0.04 -8.90 -9.95
C HIS A 273 -1.33 -9.54 -9.77
N GLY A 274 -1.92 -10.07 -10.84
CA GLY A 274 -3.29 -10.57 -10.87
C GLY A 274 -4.32 -9.46 -11.07
N THR A 275 -5.59 -9.82 -10.88
CA THR A 275 -6.76 -8.93 -10.96
C THR A 275 -7.69 -9.21 -9.77
N GLY A 276 -8.87 -8.58 -9.75
CA GLY A 276 -9.86 -8.84 -8.72
C GLY A 276 -9.35 -8.47 -7.32
N ALA A 277 -9.89 -9.11 -6.28
CA ALA A 277 -9.53 -8.80 -4.90
C ALA A 277 -8.03 -8.96 -4.66
N TYR A 278 -7.47 -10.12 -5.03
CA TYR A 278 -6.06 -10.42 -4.73
C TYR A 278 -5.08 -9.49 -5.44
N GLY A 279 -5.40 -9.05 -6.66
CA GLY A 279 -4.62 -8.03 -7.34
C GLY A 279 -4.65 -6.68 -6.61
N ILE A 280 -5.79 -6.25 -6.07
CA ILE A 280 -5.85 -5.03 -5.26
C ILE A 280 -4.98 -5.17 -4.03
N LEU A 281 -5.09 -6.30 -3.30
CA LEU A 281 -4.30 -6.54 -2.09
C LEU A 281 -2.79 -6.37 -2.34
N ARG A 282 -2.31 -6.76 -3.52
CA ARG A 282 -0.89 -6.66 -3.94
C ARG A 282 -0.46 -5.31 -4.49
N VAL A 283 -1.35 -4.56 -5.15
CA VAL A 283 -0.97 -3.35 -5.92
C VAL A 283 -1.11 -2.08 -5.09
N THR A 284 -2.19 -1.95 -4.32
CA THR A 284 -2.47 -0.77 -3.47
C THR A 284 -2.87 -1.15 -2.05
N GLY A 285 -3.30 -2.39 -1.86
CA GLY A 285 -3.96 -2.87 -0.65
C GLY A 285 -3.01 -3.41 0.43
N PRO A 286 -3.55 -4.22 1.35
CA PRO A 286 -2.88 -4.53 2.61
C PRO A 286 -1.67 -5.44 2.51
N LEU A 287 -1.47 -6.21 1.43
CA LEU A 287 -0.24 -7.00 1.31
C LEU A 287 0.97 -6.10 1.03
N LEU A 288 0.82 -5.12 0.13
CA LEU A 288 1.86 -4.13 -0.11
C LEU A 288 2.12 -3.31 1.15
N TYR A 289 1.06 -2.78 1.76
CA TYR A 289 1.15 -2.02 3.00
C TYR A 289 1.89 -2.80 4.09
N SER A 290 1.49 -4.05 4.34
CA SER A 290 2.10 -4.91 5.37
C SER A 290 3.58 -5.16 5.12
N MET A 291 3.98 -5.47 3.88
CA MET A 291 5.38 -5.70 3.52
C MET A 291 6.24 -4.46 3.78
N ILE A 292 5.76 -3.27 3.41
CA ILE A 292 6.49 -2.01 3.62
C ILE A 292 6.53 -1.63 5.10
N VAL A 293 5.41 -1.72 5.79
CA VAL A 293 5.34 -1.44 7.23
C VAL A 293 6.29 -2.36 7.99
N HIS A 294 6.24 -3.67 7.72
CA HIS A 294 7.07 -4.63 8.44
C HIS A 294 8.57 -4.37 8.27
N GLU A 295 9.01 -4.13 7.02
CA GLU A 295 10.43 -3.91 6.71
C GLU A 295 10.97 -2.62 7.34
N TYR A 296 10.18 -1.54 7.40
CA TYR A 296 10.71 -0.22 7.72
C TYR A 296 10.26 0.34 9.07
N ARG A 297 9.28 -0.25 9.76
CA ARG A 297 8.75 0.29 11.04
C ARG A 297 9.82 0.43 12.12
N ASP A 298 10.79 -0.47 12.19
CA ASP A 298 11.79 -0.48 13.27
C ASP A 298 12.76 0.70 13.16
N ARG A 299 12.87 1.33 11.98
CA ARG A 299 13.62 2.61 11.82
C ARG A 299 12.96 3.79 12.53
N TYR A 300 11.73 3.62 12.99
CA TYR A 300 10.89 4.65 13.59
C TYR A 300 10.31 4.17 14.93
N GLU A 301 11.00 3.29 15.64
CA GLU A 301 10.50 2.65 16.87
C GLU A 301 10.10 3.65 17.97
N ASP A 302 10.71 4.83 17.99
CA ASP A 302 10.39 5.90 18.94
C ASP A 302 9.05 6.59 18.68
N ILE A 303 8.53 6.52 17.45
CA ILE A 303 7.34 7.28 17.00
C ILE A 303 6.23 6.42 16.39
N VAL A 304 6.52 5.13 16.17
CA VAL A 304 5.57 4.12 15.68
C VAL A 304 5.16 3.21 16.83
N ARG A 305 3.88 3.21 17.18
CA ARG A 305 3.34 2.36 18.24
C ARG A 305 2.38 1.32 17.71
N GLN A 306 2.58 0.07 18.14
CA GLN A 306 1.62 -1.00 17.88
C GLN A 306 0.49 -0.98 18.92
N ILE A 307 -0.74 -1.08 18.44
CA ILE A 307 -1.96 -1.19 19.23
C ILE A 307 -2.74 -2.44 18.82
N HIS A 308 -3.81 -2.72 19.55
CA HIS A 308 -4.78 -3.74 19.20
C HIS A 308 -6.14 -3.06 19.01
N SER A 309 -6.66 -3.07 17.78
CA SER A 309 -7.83 -2.30 17.35
C SER A 309 -9.03 -2.51 18.26
N PHE A 310 -9.44 -3.76 18.44
CA PHE A 310 -10.66 -4.10 19.16
C PHE A 310 -10.61 -3.66 20.64
N SER A 311 -9.47 -3.85 21.31
CA SER A 311 -9.34 -3.42 22.71
C SER A 311 -9.24 -1.90 22.86
N ASN A 312 -8.90 -1.19 21.78
CA ASN A 312 -8.92 0.27 21.71
C ASN A 312 -10.23 0.79 21.12
N GLY A 313 -11.26 -0.07 21.00
CA GLY A 313 -12.60 0.33 20.56
C GLY A 313 -12.66 0.71 19.10
N ILE A 314 -11.77 0.20 18.24
CA ILE A 314 -11.83 0.34 16.79
C ILE A 314 -12.25 -1.02 16.22
N GLU A 315 -13.41 -1.08 15.60
CA GLU A 315 -14.02 -2.33 15.13
C GLU A 315 -14.16 -2.31 13.61
N TYR A 316 -13.85 -3.43 12.96
CA TYR A 316 -13.79 -3.51 11.49
C TYR A 316 -15.09 -3.12 10.78
N THR A 317 -16.24 -3.44 11.37
CA THR A 317 -17.54 -3.30 10.71
C THR A 317 -18.67 -3.08 11.73
N ILE A 318 -19.62 -2.21 11.40
CA ILE A 318 -20.89 -2.02 12.11
C ILE A 318 -21.92 -3.13 11.83
N PHE A 319 -21.63 -4.03 10.89
CA PHE A 319 -22.57 -5.08 10.49
C PHE A 319 -22.29 -6.39 11.22
N ASP A 320 -23.35 -6.98 11.81
CA ASP A 320 -23.29 -8.24 12.57
C ASP A 320 -23.00 -9.49 11.72
N ASP A 321 -23.21 -9.42 10.39
CA ASP A 321 -23.02 -10.55 9.48
C ASP A 321 -22.04 -10.18 8.35
N ASN A 322 -21.03 -11.03 8.14
CA ASN A 322 -20.10 -10.94 7.02
C ASN A 322 -20.80 -10.95 5.65
N MET A 323 -22.02 -11.49 5.55
CA MET A 323 -22.84 -11.44 4.33
C MET A 323 -23.29 -10.01 3.95
N ALA A 324 -23.44 -9.10 4.93
CA ALA A 324 -23.83 -7.71 4.68
C ALA A 324 -22.77 -6.93 3.86
N HIS A 325 -21.51 -7.37 3.89
CA HIS A 325 -20.41 -6.83 3.08
C HIS A 325 -20.68 -6.93 1.56
N HIS A 326 -21.42 -7.96 1.13
CA HIS A 326 -21.69 -8.19 -0.29
C HIS A 326 -23.01 -7.59 -0.76
N GLU A 327 -23.96 -7.35 0.14
CA GLU A 327 -25.30 -6.88 -0.24
C GLU A 327 -25.42 -5.35 -0.30
N HIS A 328 -24.72 -4.61 0.56
CA HIS A 328 -24.85 -3.15 0.66
C HIS A 328 -23.95 -2.35 -0.30
N VAL A 329 -23.00 -3.01 -0.97
CA VAL A 329 -22.08 -2.37 -1.95
C VAL A 329 -22.55 -2.57 -3.41
N GLY A 330 -23.77 -3.08 -3.60
CA GLY A 330 -24.36 -3.32 -4.91
C GLY A 330 -23.98 -4.68 -5.50
N LYS A 331 -25.01 -5.45 -5.88
CA LYS A 331 -24.88 -6.81 -6.46
C LYS A 331 -24.30 -6.81 -7.88
N ASP A 332 -24.20 -5.66 -8.54
CA ASP A 332 -23.65 -5.53 -9.89
C ASP A 332 -22.11 -5.56 -9.87
N THR A 333 -21.56 -6.76 -9.74
CA THR A 333 -20.14 -7.11 -9.91
C THR A 333 -19.17 -6.43 -8.93
N HIS A 334 -19.26 -6.82 -7.65
CA HIS A 334 -18.21 -6.55 -6.65
C HIS A 334 -16.82 -6.83 -7.25
N TYR A 335 -15.89 -5.90 -7.10
CA TYR A 335 -14.57 -5.92 -7.75
C TYR A 335 -13.79 -7.23 -7.54
N SER A 336 -14.10 -7.96 -6.46
CA SER A 336 -13.38 -9.16 -6.04
C SER A 336 -13.26 -10.26 -7.08
N ARG A 337 -14.21 -10.34 -8.04
CA ARG A 337 -14.24 -11.36 -9.11
C ARG A 337 -13.92 -10.80 -10.50
N ARG A 338 -13.52 -9.53 -10.60
CA ARG A 338 -13.23 -8.91 -11.89
C ARG A 338 -11.91 -9.42 -12.48
N GLU A 339 -11.92 -9.55 -13.81
CA GLU A 339 -10.77 -9.99 -14.60
C GLU A 339 -10.17 -8.86 -15.46
N SER A 340 -10.78 -7.67 -15.45
CA SER A 340 -10.23 -6.48 -16.12
C SER A 340 -8.93 -6.04 -15.45
N ASN A 341 -8.09 -5.32 -16.19
CA ASN A 341 -6.85 -4.78 -15.62
C ASN A 341 -7.16 -3.79 -14.49
N ILE A 342 -6.41 -3.88 -13.40
CA ILE A 342 -6.49 -2.92 -12.30
C ILE A 342 -5.96 -1.56 -12.74
N ILE A 343 -4.88 -1.54 -13.53
CA ILE A 343 -4.25 -0.32 -14.04
C ILE A 343 -4.45 -0.23 -15.55
N ASN A 344 -4.90 0.93 -16.02
CA ASN A 344 -4.86 1.30 -17.42
C ASN A 344 -3.48 1.88 -17.76
N SER A 345 -2.54 1.01 -18.11
CA SER A 345 -1.15 1.39 -18.37
C SER A 345 -0.97 2.38 -19.52
N GLU A 346 -1.92 2.46 -20.46
CA GLU A 346 -1.89 3.46 -21.55
C GLU A 346 -1.99 4.89 -21.02
N MET A 347 -2.64 5.08 -19.87
CA MET A 347 -2.74 6.39 -19.21
C MET A 347 -1.42 6.82 -18.55
N LEU A 348 -0.43 5.92 -18.44
CA LEU A 348 0.87 6.20 -17.82
C LEU A 348 1.95 6.58 -18.83
N ILE A 349 1.69 6.39 -20.12
CA ILE A 349 2.62 6.72 -21.23
C ILE A 349 2.71 8.23 -21.44
#